data_AF-A0A3N5FRQ9-F1
#
_entry.id   AF-A0A3N5FRQ9-F1
#
_cell.length_a   1.000
_cell.length_b   1.000
_cell.length_c   1.000
_cell.angle_alpha   90.00
_cell.angle_beta   90.00
_cell.angle_gamma   90.00
#
_symmetry.space_group_name_H-M   'P 1'
#
loop_
_entity.id
_entity.type
_entity.pdbx_description
1 polymer ?
#
loop_
_entity_poly.entity_id
_entity_poly.type
_entity_poly.pdbx_seq_one_letter_code
_entity_poly.pdbx_strand_id
1 'polypeptide(L)'
;RQPAGRLKRLTVAVLIDNLRVTGEDGAVTETPLAPEQLENITRLVKDAVGFDAARGDSVNVVNASFRGELKPEDILVDKIPLWERPLVRDIAKLLAGLIVLLVLVLSVMRPLVRGLLGSPRPAQQPKLAGPEPVALPAGQAGVPAPLDYEGQIAQARTLVTQDPARVAQVVKTWVGNDE
;
A
#
# COMPACT_ATOMS: atom_id res chain seq x y z
N ARG A 1 -62.29 -1.00 51.75
CA ARG A 1 -60.90 -0.54 51.53
C ARG A 1 -60.69 -0.47 50.03
N GLN A 2 -60.43 0.70 49.45
CA GLN A 2 -60.11 0.79 48.02
C GLN A 2 -58.75 0.07 47.81
N PRO A 3 -58.63 -0.85 46.83
CA PRO A 3 -57.38 -1.58 46.62
C PRO A 3 -56.26 -0.60 46.25
N ALA A 4 -55.05 -0.85 46.76
CA ALA A 4 -53.88 -0.04 46.48
C ALA A 4 -53.46 -0.22 45.01
N GLY A 5 -53.29 0.89 44.28
CA GLY A 5 -52.78 0.90 42.91
C GLY A 5 -53.80 1.33 41.83
N ARG A 6 -54.39 2.53 41.96
CA ARG A 6 -55.19 3.12 40.87
C ARG A 6 -54.28 3.85 39.89
N LEU A 7 -54.41 3.55 38.61
CA LEU A 7 -53.70 4.24 37.54
C LEU A 7 -54.11 5.72 37.49
N LYS A 8 -53.15 6.63 37.65
CA LYS A 8 -53.41 8.08 37.69
C LYS A 8 -53.41 8.71 36.29
N ARG A 9 -52.47 8.29 35.43
CA ARG A 9 -52.30 8.78 34.06
C ARG A 9 -51.43 7.82 33.27
N LEU A 10 -51.74 7.64 31.99
CA LEU A 10 -50.94 6.89 31.02
C LEU A 10 -50.46 7.79 29.88
N THR A 11 -49.17 7.68 29.52
CA THR A 11 -48.59 8.38 28.37
C THR A 11 -47.88 7.37 27.50
N VAL A 12 -48.28 7.30 26.23
CA VAL A 12 -47.73 6.35 25.25
C VAL A 12 -47.29 7.12 24.02
N ALA A 13 -46.08 6.83 23.54
CA ALA A 13 -45.56 7.33 22.29
C ALA A 13 -45.16 6.14 21.42
N VAL A 14 -45.61 6.13 20.17
CA VAL A 14 -45.35 5.05 19.20
C VAL A 14 -44.76 5.68 17.95
N LEU A 15 -43.60 5.18 17.54
CA LEU A 15 -42.96 5.53 16.28
C LEU A 15 -43.11 4.38 15.31
N ILE A 16 -43.50 4.67 14.07
CA ILE A 16 -43.73 3.67 13.03
C ILE A 16 -42.82 3.97 11.85
N ASP A 17 -42.13 2.93 11.38
CA ASP A 17 -41.23 3.02 10.23
C ASP A 17 -42.00 3.12 8.90
N ASN A 18 -41.32 3.54 7.85
CA ASN A 18 -41.89 3.57 6.50
C ASN A 18 -42.07 2.17 5.92
N LEU A 19 -43.05 2.02 5.01
CA LEU A 19 -43.27 0.78 4.28
C LEU A 19 -42.17 0.60 3.23
N ARG A 20 -41.60 -0.60 3.18
CA ARG A 20 -40.61 -0.98 2.17
C ARG A 20 -41.34 -1.61 0.98
N VAL A 21 -41.29 -0.94 -0.16
CA VAL A 21 -41.87 -1.41 -1.41
C VAL A 21 -40.72 -1.77 -2.34
N THR A 22 -40.64 -3.05 -2.71
CA THR A 22 -39.68 -3.53 -3.70
C THR A 22 -40.28 -3.35 -5.09
N GLY A 23 -39.66 -2.51 -5.91
CA GLY A 23 -40.01 -2.32 -7.32
C GLY A 23 -39.64 -3.53 -8.17
N GLU A 24 -40.16 -3.57 -9.40
CA GLU A 24 -39.91 -4.64 -10.37
C GLU A 24 -38.43 -4.75 -10.79
N ASP A 25 -37.66 -3.69 -10.61
CA ASP A 25 -36.22 -3.56 -10.82
C ASP A 25 -35.38 -4.06 -9.63
N GLY A 26 -36.02 -4.54 -8.56
CA GLY A 26 -35.36 -4.94 -7.32
C GLY A 26 -34.93 -3.76 -6.44
N ALA A 27 -35.27 -2.52 -6.80
CA ALA A 27 -35.01 -1.35 -5.97
C ALA A 27 -36.00 -1.32 -4.81
N VAL A 28 -35.48 -1.20 -3.58
CA VAL A 28 -36.32 -1.07 -2.38
C VAL A 28 -36.51 0.42 -2.10
N THR A 29 -37.75 0.88 -2.22
CA THR A 29 -38.16 2.26 -1.90
C THR A 29 -38.87 2.29 -0.56
N GLU A 30 -38.64 3.35 0.22
CA GLU A 30 -39.35 3.59 1.48
C GLU A 30 -40.48 4.58 1.22
N THR A 31 -41.72 4.18 1.52
CA THR A 31 -42.92 5.01 1.36
C THR A 31 -43.55 5.25 2.73
N PRO A 32 -43.89 6.51 3.08
CA PRO A 32 -44.61 6.80 4.32
C PRO A 32 -45.98 6.13 4.36
N LEU A 33 -46.48 5.85 5.55
CA LEU A 33 -47.81 5.24 5.73
C LEU A 33 -48.91 6.23 5.30
N ALA A 34 -49.98 5.69 4.74
CA ALA A 34 -51.16 6.48 4.42
C ALA A 34 -51.80 7.03 5.71
N PRO A 35 -52.39 8.23 5.70
CA PRO A 35 -53.00 8.84 6.89
C PRO A 35 -54.12 7.98 7.48
N GLU A 36 -54.92 7.29 6.65
CA GLU A 36 -55.99 6.42 7.16
C GLU A 36 -55.42 5.22 7.94
N GLN A 37 -54.27 4.68 7.51
CA GLN A 37 -53.59 3.60 8.22
C GLN A 37 -53.05 4.07 9.56
N LEU A 38 -52.48 5.27 9.62
CA LEU A 38 -51.97 5.86 10.86
C LEU A 38 -53.10 6.09 11.88
N GLU A 39 -54.27 6.54 11.44
CA GLU A 39 -55.46 6.68 12.28
C GLU A 39 -55.95 5.34 12.83
N ASN A 40 -55.99 4.31 11.97
CA ASN A 40 -56.39 2.97 12.37
C ASN A 40 -55.45 2.39 13.43
N ILE A 41 -54.14 2.56 13.24
CA ILE A 41 -53.14 2.12 14.22
C ILE A 41 -53.30 2.91 15.52
N THR A 42 -53.52 4.22 15.45
CA THR A 42 -53.76 5.05 16.64
C THR A 42 -54.97 4.56 17.44
N ARG A 43 -56.05 4.16 16.76
CA ARG A 43 -57.24 3.57 17.41
C ARG A 43 -56.90 2.25 18.10
N LEU A 44 -56.25 1.34 17.40
CA LEU A 44 -55.83 0.05 17.95
C LEU A 44 -54.92 0.20 19.18
N VAL A 45 -53.98 1.15 19.14
CA VAL A 45 -53.11 1.45 20.27
C VAL A 45 -53.93 1.96 21.46
N LYS A 46 -54.86 2.90 21.24
CA LYS A 46 -55.75 3.42 22.29
C LYS A 46 -56.58 2.31 22.94
N ASP A 47 -57.14 1.41 22.14
CA ASP A 47 -57.95 0.29 22.61
C ASP A 47 -57.10 -0.72 23.41
N ALA A 48 -55.91 -1.07 22.90
CA ALA A 48 -55.01 -2.02 23.53
C ALA A 48 -54.51 -1.55 24.91
N VAL A 49 -54.30 -0.25 25.09
CA VAL A 49 -53.79 0.31 26.35
C VAL A 49 -54.87 0.73 27.34
N GLY A 50 -56.15 0.64 26.95
CA GLY A 50 -57.27 1.13 27.78
C GLY A 50 -57.21 2.64 28.00
N PHE A 51 -57.01 3.38 26.89
CA PHE A 51 -56.94 4.84 26.89
C PHE A 51 -58.19 5.45 27.52
N ASP A 52 -57.97 6.38 28.44
CA ASP A 52 -59.03 7.10 29.14
C ASP A 52 -58.73 8.60 29.18
N ALA A 53 -59.52 9.36 28.42
CA ALA A 53 -59.40 10.81 28.35
C ALA A 53 -59.74 11.50 29.69
N ALA A 54 -60.63 10.91 30.50
CA ALA A 54 -61.00 11.47 31.81
C ALA A 54 -59.88 11.30 32.85
N ARG A 55 -59.03 10.28 32.68
CA ARG A 55 -57.76 10.10 33.42
C ARG A 55 -56.64 11.05 32.97
N GLY A 56 -56.82 11.74 31.85
CA GLY A 56 -55.80 12.59 31.25
C GLY A 56 -54.71 11.82 30.53
N ASP A 57 -55.04 10.65 29.97
CA ASP A 57 -54.10 9.87 29.19
C ASP A 57 -53.74 10.56 27.87
N SER A 58 -52.56 10.26 27.32
CA SER A 58 -52.16 10.71 25.98
C SER A 58 -51.51 9.59 25.18
N VAL A 59 -51.92 9.43 23.92
CA VAL A 59 -51.30 8.53 22.96
C VAL A 59 -50.89 9.35 21.75
N ASN A 60 -49.60 9.32 21.40
CA ASN A 60 -49.07 9.95 20.20
C ASN A 60 -48.46 8.89 19.28
N VAL A 61 -48.84 8.90 18.00
CA VAL A 61 -48.33 7.97 17.00
C VAL A 61 -47.76 8.80 15.85
N VAL A 62 -46.49 8.57 15.52
CA VAL A 62 -45.77 9.31 14.48
C VAL A 62 -45.16 8.32 13.50
N ASN A 63 -45.24 8.62 12.20
CA ASN A 63 -44.51 7.88 11.18
C ASN A 63 -43.24 8.63 10.81
N ALA A 64 -42.09 7.97 10.95
CA ALA A 64 -40.79 8.48 10.54
C ALA A 64 -39.87 7.30 10.15
N SER A 65 -38.99 7.50 9.16
CA SER A 65 -38.01 6.48 8.80
C SER A 65 -37.04 6.24 9.96
N PHE A 66 -36.88 4.98 10.34
CA PHE A 66 -35.94 4.60 11.42
C PHE A 66 -34.48 4.73 10.98
N ARG A 67 -34.24 4.80 9.67
CA ARG A 67 -32.90 4.83 9.08
C ARG A 67 -32.34 6.25 8.96
N GLY A 68 -33.00 7.23 9.58
CA GLY A 68 -32.76 8.65 9.30
C GLY A 68 -33.33 9.00 7.94
N GLU A 69 -33.41 10.29 7.62
CA GLU A 69 -33.51 10.66 6.20
C GLU A 69 -32.33 9.97 5.52
N LEU A 70 -32.60 9.04 4.58
CA LEU A 70 -31.59 8.59 3.63
C LEU A 70 -31.21 9.83 2.84
N LYS A 71 -30.35 10.67 3.41
CA LYS A 71 -29.69 11.71 2.65
C LYS A 71 -29.00 10.93 1.53
N PRO A 72 -29.02 11.39 0.28
CA PRO A 72 -28.38 10.67 -0.83
C PRO A 72 -26.90 10.30 -0.56
N GLU A 73 -26.29 10.98 0.40
CA GLU A 73 -24.98 10.72 1.00
C GLU A 73 -24.88 9.45 1.90
N ASP A 74 -25.96 8.96 2.53
CA ASP A 74 -25.95 7.73 3.35
C ASP A 74 -26.13 6.45 2.52
N ILE A 75 -26.60 6.56 1.26
CA ILE A 75 -26.58 5.46 0.27
C ILE A 75 -25.14 5.19 -0.19
N LEU A 76 -24.22 6.13 0.04
CA LEU A 76 -22.79 5.87 0.01
C LEU A 76 -22.43 5.15 1.31
N VAL A 77 -22.94 3.92 1.47
CA VAL A 77 -22.47 2.92 2.43
C VAL A 77 -20.99 3.16 2.59
N ASP A 78 -20.63 3.70 3.75
CA ASP A 78 -19.34 4.24 4.12
C ASP A 78 -18.25 3.50 3.35
N LYS A 79 -17.89 4.04 2.18
CA LYS A 79 -17.22 3.24 1.15
C LYS A 79 -15.77 3.23 1.58
N ILE A 80 -15.47 2.31 2.51
CA ILE A 80 -14.14 2.07 3.06
C ILE A 80 -13.16 2.32 1.92
N PRO A 81 -12.31 3.37 2.04
CA PRO A 81 -11.39 3.77 0.98
C PRO A 81 -10.71 2.52 0.44
N LEU A 82 -10.50 2.43 -0.88
CA LEU A 82 -9.99 1.19 -1.49
C LEU A 82 -8.73 0.66 -0.78
N TRP A 83 -7.91 1.55 -0.21
CA TRP A 83 -6.70 1.25 0.56
C TRP A 83 -6.90 0.68 1.97
N GLU A 84 -8.09 0.89 2.56
CA GLU A 84 -8.48 0.35 3.87
C GLU A 84 -9.13 -1.03 3.77
N ARG A 85 -9.48 -1.45 2.56
CA ARG A 85 -10.01 -2.80 2.34
C ARG A 85 -8.96 -3.84 2.71
N PRO A 86 -9.29 -4.85 3.53
CA PRO A 86 -8.33 -5.86 3.99
C PRO A 86 -7.65 -6.57 2.82
N LEU A 87 -8.42 -6.88 1.78
CA LEU A 87 -7.92 -7.50 0.55
C LEU A 87 -6.84 -6.65 -0.16
N VAL A 88 -6.99 -5.32 -0.20
CA VAL A 88 -6.00 -4.44 -0.83
C VAL A 88 -4.72 -4.35 0.00
N ARG A 89 -4.84 -4.29 1.34
CA ARG A 89 -3.68 -4.33 2.24
C ARG A 89 -2.91 -5.64 2.14
N ASP A 90 -3.61 -6.76 2.01
CA ASP A 90 -2.97 -8.08 1.91
C ASP A 90 -2.26 -8.25 0.56
N ILE A 91 -2.88 -7.82 -0.54
CA ILE A 91 -2.22 -7.76 -1.85
C ILE A 91 -1.03 -6.81 -1.83
N ALA A 92 -1.15 -5.64 -1.20
CA ALA A 92 -0.06 -4.66 -1.11
C ALA A 92 1.15 -5.21 -0.33
N LYS A 93 0.94 -5.94 0.77
CA LYS A 93 2.02 -6.61 1.52
C LYS A 93 2.72 -7.67 0.65
N LEU A 94 1.94 -8.46 -0.10
CA LEU A 94 2.48 -9.49 -0.98
C LEU A 94 3.33 -8.87 -2.11
N LEU A 95 2.83 -7.82 -2.75
CA LEU A 95 3.56 -7.07 -3.78
C LEU A 95 4.81 -6.40 -3.22
N ALA A 96 4.73 -5.79 -2.03
CA ALA A 96 5.88 -5.19 -1.37
C ALA A 96 6.97 -6.24 -1.10
N GLY A 97 6.60 -7.42 -0.57
CA GLY A 97 7.53 -8.52 -0.36
C GLY A 97 8.18 -9.02 -1.67
N LEU A 98 7.38 -9.15 -2.73
CA LEU A 98 7.88 -9.55 -4.05
C LEU A 98 8.87 -8.53 -4.63
N ILE A 99 8.57 -7.23 -4.49
CA ILE A 99 9.46 -6.16 -4.96
C ILE A 99 10.78 -6.19 -4.18
N VAL A 100 10.73 -6.33 -2.85
CA VAL A 100 11.95 -6.42 -2.02
C VAL A 100 12.80 -7.62 -2.43
N LEU A 101 12.17 -8.78 -2.63
CA LEU A 101 12.86 -9.98 -3.10
C LEU A 101 13.49 -9.76 -4.50
N LEU A 102 12.75 -9.18 -5.44
CA LEU A 102 13.23 -8.92 -6.78
C LEU A 102 14.39 -7.92 -6.79
N VAL A 103 14.33 -6.87 -5.96
CA VAL A 103 15.43 -5.92 -5.78
C VAL A 103 16.66 -6.62 -5.21
N LEU A 104 16.50 -7.50 -4.22
CA LEU A 104 17.61 -8.24 -3.63
C LEU A 104 18.25 -9.20 -4.65
N VAL A 105 17.44 -9.93 -5.39
CA VAL A 105 17.88 -10.82 -6.48
C VAL A 105 18.62 -10.01 -7.56
N LEU A 106 18.06 -8.91 -8.04
CA LEU A 106 18.72 -8.06 -9.03
C LEU A 106 19.95 -7.33 -8.48
N SER A 107 19.99 -7.03 -7.19
CA SER A 107 21.15 -6.38 -6.58
C SER A 107 22.32 -7.33 -6.38
N VAL A 108 22.08 -8.63 -6.15
CA VAL A 108 23.13 -9.62 -5.88
C VAL A 108 23.47 -10.44 -7.14
N MET A 109 22.46 -10.92 -7.88
CA MET A 109 22.68 -11.73 -9.09
C MET A 109 23.30 -10.90 -10.22
N ARG A 110 22.85 -9.66 -10.41
CA ARG A 110 23.29 -8.80 -11.52
C ARG A 110 24.78 -8.43 -11.47
N PRO A 111 25.41 -8.11 -10.32
CA PRO A 111 26.86 -7.92 -10.27
C PRO A 111 27.64 -9.22 -10.45
N LEU A 112 27.13 -10.38 -10.01
CA LEU A 112 27.79 -11.67 -10.24
C LEU A 112 27.80 -12.05 -11.73
N VAL A 113 26.65 -11.91 -12.40
CA VAL A 113 26.51 -12.17 -13.84
C VAL A 113 27.37 -11.18 -14.64
N ARG A 114 27.39 -9.89 -14.27
CA ARG A 114 28.27 -8.90 -14.90
C ARG A 114 29.75 -9.16 -14.63
N GLY A 115 30.11 -9.66 -13.46
CA GLY A 115 31.49 -10.04 -13.12
C GLY A 115 31.99 -11.25 -13.91
N LEU A 116 31.08 -12.15 -14.32
CA LEU A 116 31.42 -13.36 -15.10
C LEU A 116 31.29 -13.16 -16.63
N LEU A 117 30.40 -12.27 -17.10
CA LEU A 117 30.11 -12.03 -18.52
C LEU A 117 30.66 -10.69 -19.07
N GLY A 118 31.35 -9.87 -18.27
CA GLY A 118 31.88 -8.60 -18.75
C GLY A 118 33.02 -8.00 -17.92
N SER A 119 34.24 -8.12 -18.43
CA SER A 119 35.20 -7.00 -18.44
C SER A 119 35.08 -6.27 -19.79
N PRO A 120 35.36 -4.96 -19.93
CA PRO A 120 36.04 -4.06 -19.00
C PRO A 120 35.22 -2.84 -18.58
N ARG A 121 35.60 -2.30 -17.43
CA ARG A 121 35.30 -0.94 -16.94
C ARG A 121 35.51 0.07 -18.09
N PRO A 122 34.54 0.96 -18.41
CA PRO A 122 34.83 2.07 -19.31
C PRO A 122 35.87 2.95 -18.64
N ALA A 123 37.06 3.01 -19.24
CA ALA A 123 38.06 3.99 -18.88
C ALA A 123 37.42 5.38 -19.06
N GLN A 124 37.21 6.09 -17.95
CA GLN A 124 37.04 7.53 -18.00
C GLN A 124 38.35 8.11 -18.54
N GLN A 125 38.37 8.42 -19.83
CA GLN A 125 39.44 9.20 -20.44
C GLN A 125 39.32 10.66 -19.94
N PRO A 126 40.37 11.23 -19.33
CA PRO A 126 40.45 12.67 -19.14
C PRO A 126 40.51 13.33 -20.52
N LYS A 127 39.59 14.26 -20.79
CA LYS A 127 39.69 15.14 -21.96
C LYS A 127 40.92 16.02 -21.79
N LEU A 128 41.93 15.83 -22.64
CA LEU A 128 42.97 16.81 -22.88
C LEU A 128 42.97 17.14 -24.38
N ALA A 129 42.84 18.44 -24.64
CA ALA A 129 42.82 19.05 -25.96
C ALA A 129 44.12 18.75 -26.74
N GLY A 130 44.01 18.49 -28.04
CA GLY A 130 45.18 18.39 -28.94
C GLY A 130 45.74 19.77 -29.32
N PRO A 131 46.57 19.90 -30.38
CA PRO A 131 47.15 18.84 -31.23
C PRO A 131 48.67 19.03 -31.50
N GLU A 132 49.36 18.01 -31.99
CA GLU A 132 50.08 18.05 -33.29
C GLU A 132 50.75 16.70 -33.63
N PRO A 133 50.89 16.36 -34.93
CA PRO A 133 51.22 15.02 -35.39
C PRO A 133 52.71 14.87 -35.77
N VAL A 134 53.30 13.71 -35.47
CA VAL A 134 54.55 13.29 -36.12
C VAL A 134 54.37 11.86 -36.65
N ALA A 135 54.84 11.67 -37.87
CA ALA A 135 54.44 10.64 -38.80
C ALA A 135 55.32 9.37 -38.76
N LEU A 136 54.65 8.22 -39.02
CA LEU A 136 55.08 7.04 -39.81
C LEU A 136 56.26 6.17 -39.30
N PRO A 137 56.39 4.88 -39.72
CA PRO A 137 55.64 4.17 -40.77
C PRO A 137 55.01 2.83 -40.35
N ALA A 138 54.24 2.31 -41.30
CA ALA A 138 53.48 1.07 -41.27
C ALA A 138 54.34 -0.20 -41.13
N GLY A 139 53.83 -1.17 -40.37
CA GLY A 139 54.39 -2.52 -40.28
C GLY A 139 53.41 -3.46 -39.58
N GLN A 140 52.55 -4.10 -40.37
CA GLN A 140 51.96 -5.43 -40.20
C GLN A 140 51.47 -5.89 -38.82
N ALA A 141 50.16 -6.13 -38.77
CA ALA A 141 49.54 -7.37 -38.30
C ALA A 141 50.05 -8.03 -37.01
N GLY A 142 49.17 -8.08 -36.01
CA GLY A 142 49.25 -9.10 -34.96
C GLY A 142 48.54 -8.66 -33.69
N VAL A 143 47.39 -9.24 -33.40
CA VAL A 143 46.81 -9.27 -32.05
C VAL A 143 47.92 -9.77 -31.12
N PRO A 144 48.33 -9.06 -30.05
CA PRO A 144 49.25 -9.64 -29.10
C PRO A 144 48.49 -10.75 -28.37
N ALA A 145 48.86 -11.99 -28.67
CA ALA A 145 48.41 -13.14 -27.91
C ALA A 145 48.79 -12.97 -26.42
N PRO A 146 48.04 -13.57 -25.48
CA PRO A 146 48.28 -13.40 -24.05
C PRO A 146 49.73 -13.81 -23.73
N LEU A 147 50.47 -12.93 -23.06
CA LEU A 147 51.85 -13.22 -22.69
C LEU A 147 51.89 -14.35 -21.66
N ASP A 148 52.63 -15.40 -22.01
CA ASP A 148 52.83 -16.59 -21.20
C ASP A 148 53.53 -16.26 -19.88
N TYR A 149 53.37 -17.12 -18.86
CA TYR A 149 53.84 -16.89 -17.49
C TYR A 149 55.36 -16.57 -17.42
N GLU A 150 56.14 -17.16 -18.31
CA GLU A 150 57.57 -16.89 -18.51
C GLU A 150 57.85 -15.41 -18.88
N GLY A 151 57.00 -14.80 -19.72
CA GLY A 151 57.09 -13.39 -20.10
C GLY A 151 56.74 -12.44 -18.95
N GLN A 152 55.84 -12.88 -18.06
CA GLN A 152 55.50 -12.13 -16.84
C GLN A 152 56.65 -12.15 -15.83
N ILE A 153 57.36 -13.28 -15.71
CA ILE A 153 58.58 -13.38 -14.89
C ILE A 153 59.70 -12.49 -15.45
N ALA A 154 59.87 -12.43 -16.77
CA ALA A 154 60.87 -11.55 -17.40
C ALA A 154 60.56 -10.05 -17.18
N GLN A 155 59.29 -9.65 -17.25
CA GLN A 155 58.89 -8.27 -16.96
C GLN A 155 59.05 -7.94 -15.46
N ALA A 156 58.71 -8.87 -14.56
CA ALA A 156 58.90 -8.68 -13.12
C ALA A 156 60.38 -8.50 -12.75
N ARG A 157 61.30 -9.26 -13.36
CA ARG A 157 62.75 -9.08 -13.17
C ARG A 157 63.24 -7.71 -13.63
N THR A 158 62.68 -7.20 -14.72
CA THR A 158 63.04 -5.90 -15.28
C THR A 158 62.56 -4.76 -14.37
N LEU A 159 61.36 -4.89 -13.78
CA LEU A 159 60.81 -3.92 -12.83
C LEU A 159 61.56 -3.88 -11.50
N VAL A 160 62.07 -5.03 -11.01
CA VAL A 160 62.91 -5.09 -9.80
C VAL A 160 64.26 -4.40 -9.99
N THR A 161 64.81 -4.42 -11.22
CA THR A 161 66.08 -3.75 -11.52
C THR A 161 65.89 -2.24 -11.67
N GLN A 162 64.71 -1.79 -12.12
CA GLN A 162 64.43 -0.38 -12.36
C GLN A 162 64.03 0.39 -11.10
N ASP A 163 63.45 -0.25 -10.08
CA ASP A 163 62.96 0.48 -8.90
C ASP A 163 63.01 -0.30 -7.57
N PRO A 164 64.22 -0.52 -7.00
CA PRO A 164 64.39 -1.26 -5.74
C PRO A 164 63.78 -0.56 -4.52
N ALA A 165 63.60 0.77 -4.57
CA ALA A 165 63.07 1.56 -3.47
C ALA A 165 61.58 1.25 -3.20
N ARG A 166 60.78 0.96 -4.24
CA ARG A 166 59.37 0.60 -4.08
C ARG A 166 59.16 -0.78 -3.44
N VAL A 167 60.09 -1.72 -3.64
CA VAL A 167 60.03 -3.06 -3.05
C VAL A 167 60.34 -3.04 -1.56
N ALA A 168 61.29 -2.20 -1.14
CA ALA A 168 61.61 -2.00 0.28
C ALA A 168 60.43 -1.42 1.09
N GLN A 169 59.63 -0.55 0.46
CA GLN A 169 58.42 0.02 1.08
C GLN A 169 57.40 -1.06 1.44
N VAL A 170 57.25 -2.08 0.58
CA VAL A 170 56.30 -3.17 0.79
C VAL A 170 56.79 -4.09 1.91
N VAL A 171 58.07 -4.50 1.91
CA VAL A 171 58.61 -5.32 3.00
C VAL A 171 58.51 -4.59 4.35
N LYS A 172 58.76 -3.27 4.36
CA LYS A 172 58.58 -2.44 5.56
C LYS A 172 57.14 -2.42 6.07
N THR A 173 56.14 -2.37 5.19
CA THR A 173 54.72 -2.44 5.61
C THR A 173 54.32 -3.81 6.15
N TRP A 174 55.00 -4.89 5.76
CA TRP A 174 54.71 -6.23 6.29
C TRP A 174 55.41 -6.50 7.61
N VAL A 175 56.59 -5.91 7.84
CA VAL A 175 57.31 -6.02 9.12
C VAL A 175 56.80 -5.06 10.18
N GLY A 176 56.28 -3.89 9.81
CA GLY A 176 55.75 -2.90 10.75
C GLY A 176 54.34 -3.19 11.30
N ASN A 177 53.74 -4.32 10.93
CA ASN A 177 52.36 -4.69 11.30
C ASN A 177 52.30 -5.76 12.41
N ASP A 178 53.44 -6.06 13.07
CA ASP A 178 53.57 -7.11 14.10
C ASP A 178 54.05 -6.58 15.48
N GLU A 179 53.82 -5.28 15.77
CA GLU A 179 53.82 -4.71 17.14
C GLU A 179 52.45 -4.10 17.49
#